data_AF-A0A954XGX4-F1
#
_entry.id   AF-A0A954XGX4-F1
#
_cell.length_a   1.000
_cell.length_b   1.000
_cell.length_c   1.000
_cell.angle_alpha   90.00
_cell.angle_beta   90.00
_cell.angle_gamma   90.00
#
_symmetry.space_group_name_H-M   'P 1'
#
loop_
_entity.id
_entity.type
_entity.pdbx_description
1 polymer ?
#
loop_
_entity_poly.entity_id
_entity_poly.type
_entity_poly.pdbx_seq_one_letter_code
_entity_poly.pdbx_strand_id
1 'polypeptide(L)'
;MSQDTAINNGGSTESARAANRPAVMGGWLPGIITWLLILVLGGAIIAVRYSAAESDQANVNVFTLILGFGMFVTFGVWFVFRSAYPMLIRLLAPVAVMLSVAVWFALYEIDHVDGNLIPHWKRRGA
;
A
#
# COMPACT_ATOMS: atom_id res chain seq x y z
N MET A 1 59.16 -26.14 4.27
CA MET A 1 57.82 -26.54 4.78
C MET A 1 57.38 -25.53 5.83
N SER A 2 56.74 -24.45 5.42
CA SER A 2 56.07 -23.50 6.33
C SER A 2 55.16 -22.60 5.50
N GLN A 3 53.96 -23.08 5.22
CA GLN A 3 52.84 -22.33 4.65
C GLN A 3 51.66 -23.30 4.68
N ASP A 4 50.85 -23.31 5.75
CA ASP A 4 49.53 -23.98 5.71
C ASP A 4 48.57 -23.59 6.86
N THR A 5 48.94 -22.68 7.78
CA THR A 5 48.13 -22.42 8.99
C THR A 5 47.35 -21.10 9.01
N ALA A 6 47.19 -20.41 7.88
CA ALA A 6 46.55 -19.09 7.84
C ALA A 6 45.12 -19.04 7.27
N ILE A 7 44.54 -20.16 6.81
CA ILE A 7 43.25 -20.17 6.10
C ILE A 7 42.19 -20.96 6.89
N ASN A 8 41.79 -20.52 8.08
CA ASN A 8 40.56 -21.09 8.69
C ASN A 8 39.83 -20.24 9.75
N ASN A 9 40.23 -18.98 9.98
CA ASN A 9 39.62 -18.15 11.05
C ASN A 9 38.65 -17.08 10.52
N GLY A 10 38.46 -16.95 9.20
CA GLY A 10 37.55 -15.96 8.61
C GLY A 10 36.07 -16.37 8.60
N GLY A 11 35.76 -17.67 8.56
CA GLY A 11 34.39 -18.16 8.37
C GLY A 11 33.51 -18.15 9.64
N SER A 12 34.11 -18.33 10.82
CA SER A 12 33.36 -18.41 12.08
C SER A 12 32.86 -17.05 12.57
N THR A 13 33.62 -15.98 12.32
CA THR A 13 33.27 -14.62 12.75
C THR A 13 32.23 -13.96 11.84
N GLU A 14 32.26 -14.21 10.53
CA GLU A 14 31.22 -13.77 9.60
C GLU A 14 29.91 -14.53 9.79
N SER A 15 29.97 -15.85 10.01
CA SER A 15 28.80 -16.67 10.33
C SER A 15 28.17 -16.25 11.66
N ALA A 16 28.98 -15.92 12.67
CA ALA A 16 28.50 -15.39 13.94
C ALA A 16 27.92 -13.97 13.82
N ARG A 17 28.46 -13.11 12.95
CA ARG A 17 27.88 -11.79 12.64
C ARG A 17 26.57 -11.89 11.86
N ALA A 18 26.42 -12.88 10.98
CA ALA A 18 25.17 -13.12 10.27
C ALA A 18 24.08 -13.66 11.20
N ALA A 19 24.44 -14.53 12.14
CA ALA A 19 23.53 -15.08 13.15
C ALA A 19 23.03 -14.03 14.17
N ASN A 20 23.81 -12.98 14.41
CA ASN A 20 23.48 -11.91 15.35
C ASN A 20 22.93 -10.65 14.68
N ARG A 21 22.44 -10.74 13.44
CA ARG A 21 21.63 -9.64 12.88
C ARG A 21 20.30 -9.67 13.60
N PRO A 22 19.92 -8.61 14.36
CA PRO A 22 18.57 -8.53 14.88
C PRO A 22 17.64 -8.67 13.68
N ALA A 23 16.80 -9.72 13.69
CA ALA A 23 15.71 -9.83 12.74
C ALA A 23 15.03 -8.47 12.76
N VAL A 24 14.99 -7.79 11.61
CA VAL A 24 14.32 -6.50 11.51
C VAL A 24 12.86 -6.78 11.85
N MET A 25 12.52 -6.64 13.12
CA MET A 25 11.19 -6.91 13.64
C MET A 25 10.28 -6.00 12.82
N GLY A 26 9.43 -6.59 11.99
CA GLY A 26 8.37 -5.86 11.33
C GLY A 26 7.61 -5.16 12.44
N GLY A 27 7.73 -3.84 12.51
CA GLY A 27 6.93 -3.08 13.46
C GLY A 27 5.46 -3.37 13.20
N TRP A 28 4.66 -3.36 14.26
CA TRP A 28 3.20 -3.43 14.11
C TRP A 28 2.67 -2.22 13.33
N LEU A 29 3.45 -1.14 13.29
CA LEU A 29 3.19 0.10 12.56
C LEU A 29 3.97 0.16 11.24
N PRO A 30 3.45 0.90 10.24
CA PRO A 30 4.17 1.20 9.02
C PRO A 30 5.52 1.86 9.29
N GLY A 31 6.52 1.49 8.49
CA GLY A 31 7.82 2.14 8.57
C GLY A 31 7.72 3.62 8.21
N ILE A 32 8.68 4.43 8.68
CA ILE A 32 8.70 5.89 8.43
C ILE A 32 8.56 6.23 6.94
N ILE A 33 9.13 5.42 6.05
CA ILE A 33 9.04 5.59 4.59
C ILE A 33 7.59 5.49 4.10
N THR A 34 6.82 4.53 4.61
CA THR A 34 5.40 4.37 4.25
C THR A 34 4.59 5.60 4.68
N TRP A 35 4.85 6.13 5.87
CA TRP A 35 4.22 7.36 6.33
C TRP A 35 4.60 8.59 5.50
N LEU A 36 5.87 8.72 5.11
CA LEU A 36 6.31 9.80 4.23
C LEU A 36 5.62 9.73 2.86
N LEU A 37 5.51 8.54 2.27
CA LEU A 37 4.78 8.36 1.00
C LEU A 37 3.29 8.74 1.14
N ILE A 38 2.64 8.33 2.24
CA ILE A 38 1.25 8.68 2.54
C ILE A 38 1.11 10.20 2.72
N LEU A 39 2.03 10.85 3.42
CA LEU A 39 2.01 12.30 3.60
C LEU A 39 2.22 13.05 2.28
N VAL A 40 3.13 12.58 1.42
CA VAL A 40 3.37 13.17 0.10
C VAL A 40 2.14 13.03 -0.79
N LEU A 41 1.53 11.83 -0.84
CA LEU A 41 0.33 11.59 -1.62
C LEU A 41 -0.89 12.36 -1.07
N GLY A 42 -1.08 12.37 0.24
CA GLY A 42 -2.13 13.14 0.90
C GLY A 42 -1.95 14.65 0.70
N GLY A 43 -0.72 15.14 0.79
CA GLY A 43 -0.36 16.52 0.48
C GLY A 43 -0.66 16.88 -0.97
N ALA A 44 -0.35 15.98 -1.92
CA ALA A 44 -0.70 16.16 -3.32
C ALA A 44 -2.21 16.23 -3.54
N ILE A 45 -3.01 15.41 -2.85
CA ILE A 45 -4.49 15.48 -2.89
C ILE A 45 -4.97 16.84 -2.41
N ILE A 46 -4.47 17.32 -1.27
CA ILE A 46 -4.86 18.62 -0.70
C ILE A 46 -4.45 19.75 -1.65
N ALA A 47 -3.24 19.70 -2.21
CA ALA A 47 -2.74 20.69 -3.16
C ALA A 47 -3.62 20.73 -4.42
N VAL A 48 -3.94 19.57 -5.01
CA VAL A 48 -4.85 19.48 -6.17
C VAL A 48 -6.21 20.07 -5.83
N ARG A 49 -6.78 19.76 -4.66
CA ARG A 49 -8.08 20.29 -4.22
C ARG A 49 -8.07 21.79 -3.93
N TYR A 50 -6.95 22.35 -3.48
CA TYR A 50 -6.83 23.77 -3.20
C TYR A 50 -6.64 24.59 -4.47
N SER A 51 -5.82 24.11 -5.42
CA SER A 51 -5.60 24.74 -6.73
C SER A 51 -6.79 24.56 -7.69
N ALA A 52 -7.73 23.67 -7.36
CA ALA A 52 -8.90 23.34 -8.16
C ALA A 52 -9.99 24.43 -8.22
N ALA A 53 -9.88 25.52 -7.44
CA ALA A 53 -10.92 26.55 -7.39
C ALA A 53 -11.29 27.13 -8.78
N GLU A 54 -10.35 27.09 -9.73
CA GLU A 54 -10.55 27.55 -11.12
C GLU A 54 -10.44 26.43 -12.17
N SER A 55 -10.27 25.16 -11.74
CA SER A 55 -10.01 24.03 -12.64
C SER A 55 -11.26 23.18 -12.90
N ASP A 56 -11.22 22.40 -13.98
CA ASP A 56 -12.25 21.42 -14.31
C ASP A 56 -12.36 20.37 -13.19
N GLN A 57 -13.55 20.32 -12.57
CA GLN A 57 -13.86 19.42 -11.45
C GLN A 57 -13.70 17.94 -11.84
N ALA A 58 -13.91 17.60 -13.11
CA ALA A 58 -13.70 16.26 -13.63
C ALA A 58 -12.23 15.84 -13.47
N ASN A 59 -11.29 16.68 -13.91
CA ASN A 59 -9.86 16.41 -13.80
C ASN A 59 -9.40 16.30 -12.34
N VAL A 60 -9.89 17.21 -11.48
CA VAL A 60 -9.57 17.24 -10.05
C VAL A 60 -10.00 15.95 -9.35
N ASN A 61 -11.18 15.43 -9.70
CA ASN A 61 -11.68 14.17 -9.18
C ASN A 61 -10.85 12.97 -9.67
N VAL A 62 -10.51 12.93 -10.96
CA VAL A 62 -9.65 11.86 -11.52
C VAL A 62 -8.28 11.84 -10.85
N PHE A 63 -7.61 12.99 -10.72
CA PHE A 63 -6.31 13.07 -10.04
C PHE A 63 -6.42 12.67 -8.57
N THR A 64 -7.47 13.11 -7.86
CA THR A 64 -7.71 12.70 -6.47
C THR A 64 -7.89 11.19 -6.37
N LEU A 65 -8.64 10.57 -7.29
CA LEU A 65 -8.90 9.14 -7.30
C LEU A 65 -7.61 8.34 -7.57
N ILE A 66 -6.78 8.77 -8.52
CA ILE A 66 -5.48 8.14 -8.81
C ILE A 66 -4.54 8.23 -7.60
N LEU A 67 -4.43 9.41 -6.98
CA LEU A 67 -3.58 9.62 -5.80
C LEU A 67 -4.08 8.81 -4.60
N GLY A 68 -5.39 8.79 -4.36
CA GLY A 68 -6.02 8.00 -3.31
C GLY A 68 -5.83 6.49 -3.52
N PHE A 69 -5.98 6.02 -4.76
CA PHE A 69 -5.67 4.63 -5.13
C PHE A 69 -4.20 4.31 -4.88
N GLY A 70 -3.28 5.22 -5.24
CA GLY A 70 -1.85 5.08 -4.93
C GLY A 70 -1.58 4.95 -3.44
N MET A 71 -2.27 5.71 -2.59
CA MET A 71 -2.17 5.58 -1.13
C MET A 71 -2.63 4.20 -0.65
N PHE A 72 -3.79 3.75 -1.16
CA PHE A 72 -4.35 2.44 -0.79
C PHE A 72 -3.43 1.30 -1.20
N VAL A 73 -2.88 1.32 -2.43
CA VAL A 73 -1.91 0.33 -2.91
C VAL A 73 -0.64 0.36 -2.09
N THR A 74 -0.10 1.54 -1.79
CA THR A 74 1.10 1.69 -0.93
C THR A 74 0.88 1.05 0.44
N PHE A 75 -0.30 1.27 1.03
CA PHE A 75 -0.67 0.66 2.31
C PHE A 75 -0.85 -0.86 2.19
N GLY A 76 -1.51 -1.33 1.13
CA GLY A 76 -1.72 -2.75 0.85
C GLY A 76 -0.41 -3.50 0.64
N VAL A 77 0.52 -2.96 -0.15
CA VAL A 77 1.86 -3.53 -0.37
C VAL A 77 2.62 -3.59 0.95
N TRP A 78 2.62 -2.52 1.75
CA TRP A 78 3.23 -2.57 3.08
C TRP A 78 2.59 -3.66 3.95
N PHE A 79 1.26 -3.74 3.97
CA PHE A 79 0.53 -4.69 4.79
C PHE A 79 0.83 -6.15 4.42
N VAL A 80 0.91 -6.45 3.13
CA VAL A 80 1.17 -7.81 2.63
C VAL A 80 2.63 -8.22 2.87
N PHE A 81 3.60 -7.36 2.54
CA PHE A 81 5.02 -7.76 2.53
C PHE A 81 5.76 -7.47 3.83
N ARG A 82 5.41 -6.40 4.54
CA ARG A 82 6.22 -5.83 5.63
C ARG A 82 5.56 -5.92 7.01
N SER A 83 4.25 -6.14 7.08
CA SER A 83 3.55 -6.24 8.37
C SER A 83 4.03 -7.44 9.19
N ALA A 84 3.78 -7.44 10.50
CA ALA A 84 4.06 -8.57 11.40
C ALA A 84 2.89 -9.55 11.52
N TYR A 85 1.79 -9.34 10.79
CA TYR A 85 0.60 -10.20 10.90
C TYR A 85 0.86 -11.62 10.39
N PRO A 86 0.12 -12.63 10.88
CA PRO A 86 0.19 -13.98 10.35
C PRO A 86 -0.23 -14.01 8.87
N MET A 87 0.39 -14.92 8.10
CA MET A 87 0.21 -15.03 6.65
C MET A 87 -1.26 -15.12 6.22
N LEU A 88 -2.08 -15.82 7.00
CA LEU A 88 -3.52 -15.96 6.75
C LEU A 88 -4.23 -14.59 6.72
N ILE A 89 -3.94 -13.72 7.68
CA ILE A 89 -4.54 -12.38 7.76
C ILE A 89 -4.07 -11.49 6.60
N ARG A 90 -2.80 -11.61 6.21
CA ARG A 90 -2.25 -10.85 5.08
C ARG A 90 -2.88 -11.20 3.75
N LEU A 91 -3.28 -12.45 3.57
CA LEU A 91 -3.99 -12.90 2.37
C LEU A 91 -5.48 -12.60 2.47
N LEU A 92 -6.07 -12.71 3.65
CA LEU A 92 -7.50 -12.47 3.86
C LEU A 92 -7.87 -11.00 3.60
N ALA A 93 -7.00 -10.04 3.95
CA ALA A 93 -7.28 -8.62 3.73
C ALA A 93 -7.52 -8.25 2.25
N PRO A 94 -6.62 -8.55 1.27
CA PRO A 94 -6.88 -8.25 -0.13
C PRO A 94 -8.06 -9.05 -0.68
N VAL A 95 -8.27 -10.29 -0.23
CA VAL A 95 -9.44 -11.10 -0.61
C VAL A 95 -10.74 -10.45 -0.13
N ALA A 96 -10.79 -9.98 1.12
CA ALA A 96 -11.95 -9.30 1.68
C ALA A 96 -12.27 -7.99 0.94
N VAL A 97 -11.24 -7.25 0.53
CA VAL A 97 -11.41 -6.04 -0.31
C VAL A 97 -11.96 -6.41 -1.69
N MET A 98 -11.44 -7.46 -2.34
CA MET A 98 -11.97 -7.89 -3.63
C MET A 98 -13.42 -8.38 -3.52
N LEU A 99 -13.74 -9.13 -2.46
CA LEU A 99 -15.09 -9.60 -2.20
C LEU A 99 -16.03 -8.44 -1.91
N SER A 100 -15.62 -7.42 -1.15
CA SER A 100 -16.48 -6.27 -0.89
C SER A 100 -16.78 -5.47 -2.15
N VAL A 101 -15.79 -5.30 -3.02
CA VAL A 101 -15.97 -4.69 -4.35
C VAL A 101 -16.91 -5.54 -5.22
N ALA A 102 -16.69 -6.86 -5.27
CA ALA A 102 -17.55 -7.76 -6.04
C ALA A 102 -19.02 -7.73 -5.54
N VAL A 103 -19.22 -7.76 -4.22
CA VAL A 103 -20.54 -7.65 -3.59
C VAL A 103 -21.17 -6.31 -3.90
N TRP A 104 -20.41 -5.21 -3.87
CA TRP A 104 -20.90 -3.90 -4.27
C TRP A 104 -21.45 -3.90 -5.71
N PHE A 105 -20.68 -4.41 -6.66
CA PHE A 105 -21.13 -4.51 -8.07
C PHE A 105 -22.25 -5.53 -8.30
N ALA A 106 -22.39 -6.53 -7.44
CA ALA A 106 -23.52 -7.45 -7.48
C ALA A 106 -24.82 -6.75 -7.01
N LEU A 107 -24.73 -5.92 -5.97
CA LEU A 107 -25.88 -5.25 -5.35
C LEU A 107 -26.27 -3.93 -6.03
N TYR A 108 -25.32 -3.25 -6.67
CA TYR A 108 -25.50 -1.92 -7.25
C TYR A 108 -25.18 -1.92 -8.74
N GLU A 109 -25.96 -1.17 -9.51
CA GLU A 109 -25.69 -0.85 -10.90
C GLU A 109 -25.39 0.64 -11.06
N ILE A 110 -24.60 0.96 -12.08
CA ILE A 110 -24.31 2.35 -12.42
C ILE A 110 -25.56 2.92 -13.08
N ASP A 111 -26.13 3.96 -12.48
CA ASP A 111 -27.31 4.65 -13.00
C ASP A 111 -26.91 5.69 -14.04
N HIS A 112 -26.08 6.65 -13.63
CA HIS A 112 -25.49 7.66 -14.50
C HIS A 112 -24.15 8.14 -13.95
N VAL A 113 -23.37 8.80 -14.81
CA VAL A 113 -22.12 9.44 -14.43
C VAL A 113 -22.28 10.94 -14.69
N ASP A 114 -22.16 11.74 -13.63
CA ASP A 114 -22.24 13.19 -13.74
C ASP A 114 -21.02 13.77 -14.47
N GLY A 115 -21.11 15.05 -14.87
CA GLY A 115 -19.97 15.80 -15.41
C GLY A 115 -18.75 15.88 -14.47
N ASN A 116 -18.91 15.49 -13.20
CA ASN A 116 -17.84 15.37 -12.22
C ASN A 116 -17.15 13.99 -12.20
N LEU A 117 -17.51 13.08 -13.13
CA LEU A 117 -16.99 11.70 -13.24
C LEU A 117 -17.21 10.84 -11.97
N ILE A 118 -18.21 11.19 -11.15
CA ILE A 118 -18.62 10.38 -10.00
C ILE A 118 -19.80 9.52 -10.46
N PRO A 119 -19.66 8.18 -10.44
CA PRO A 119 -20.77 7.30 -10.77
C PRO A 119 -21.81 7.32 -9.65
N HIS A 120 -23.07 7.52 -10.03
CA HIS A 120 -24.21 7.34 -9.15
C HIS A 120 -24.68 5.89 -9.22
N TRP A 121 -25.00 5.35 -8.06
CA TRP A 121 -25.30 3.93 -7.91
C TRP A 121 -26.77 3.75 -7.57
N LYS A 122 -27.44 2.90 -8.34
CA LYS A 122 -28.79 2.44 -8.04
C LYS A 122 -28.72 1.02 -7.49
N ARG A 123 -29.54 0.71 -6.48
CA ARG A 123 -29.67 -0.67 -5.99
C ARG A 123 -30.30 -1.52 -7.09
N ARG A 124 -29.65 -2.61 -7.46
CA ARG A 124 -30.15 -3.55 -8.46
C ARG A 124 -31.50 -4.12 -8.01
N GLY A 125 -32.53 -3.93 -8.84
CA GLY A 125 -33.89 -4.41 -8.58
C GLY A 125 -34.79 -3.50 -7.74
N ALA A 126 -34.35 -2.26 -7.46
CA ALA A 126 -35.21 -1.17 -6.98
C ALA A 126 -35.68 -0.28 -8.15
#